data_AF-A0A0G0UEU1-F1
#
_entry.id   AF-A0A0G0UEU1-F1
#
_cell.length_a   1.000
_cell.length_b   1.000
_cell.length_c   1.000
_cell.angle_alpha   90.00
_cell.angle_beta   90.00
_cell.angle_gamma   90.00
#
_symmetry.space_group_name_H-M   'P 1'
#
loop_
_entity.id
_entity.type
_entity.pdbx_description
1 polymer ?
#
loop_
_entity_poly.entity_id
_entity_poly.type
_entity_poly.pdbx_seq_one_letter_code
_entity_poly.pdbx_strand_id
1 'polypeptide(L)'
;MKKFFLIITIAFFTVSSVYVAIEASATGAEMRALEERQQTLESAKSELEATLVKGVSGSAIDAKGVSLGFTKPTELIYLNGNAGKDQALINSFSR
;
A
#
# COMPACT_ATOMS: atom_id res chain seq x y z
N MET A 1 -29.78 60.78 10.41
CA MET A 1 -28.74 59.98 11.10
C MET A 1 -29.01 58.47 11.07
N LYS A 2 -30.11 57.97 11.66
CA LYS A 2 -30.41 56.52 11.70
C LYS A 2 -30.44 55.80 10.34
N LYS A 3 -31.04 56.42 9.31
CA LYS A 3 -31.09 55.86 7.94
C LYS A 3 -29.70 55.78 7.28
N PHE A 4 -28.85 56.78 7.53
CA PHE A 4 -27.50 56.84 6.98
C PHE A 4 -26.60 55.77 7.60
N PHE A 5 -26.72 55.56 8.92
CA PHE A 5 -26.05 54.47 9.62
C PHE A 5 -26.45 53.10 9.08
N LEU A 6 -27.75 52.86 8.88
CA LEU A 6 -28.29 51.61 8.33
C LEU A 6 -27.72 51.31 6.93
N ILE A 7 -27.64 52.33 6.06
CA ILE A 7 -27.10 52.18 4.70
C ILE A 7 -25.61 51.80 4.75
N ILE A 8 -24.83 52.43 5.62
CA ILE A 8 -23.40 52.11 5.77
C ILE A 8 -23.20 50.68 6.28
N THR A 9 -24.00 50.24 7.27
CA THR A 9 -23.92 48.88 7.78
C THR A 9 -24.27 47.84 6.71
N ILE A 10 -25.32 48.08 5.92
CA ILE A 10 -25.70 47.19 4.82
C ILE A 10 -24.62 47.14 3.75
N ALA A 11 -24.05 48.30 3.37
CA ALA A 11 -22.96 48.36 2.41
C ALA A 11 -21.73 47.59 2.89
N PHE A 12 -21.33 47.76 4.15
CA PHE A 12 -20.22 47.03 4.76
C PHE A 12 -20.46 45.51 4.76
N PHE A 13 -21.66 45.10 5.16
CA PHE A 13 -22.02 43.68 5.21
C PHE A 13 -22.02 43.04 3.82
N THR A 14 -22.49 43.77 2.81
CA THR A 14 -22.53 43.30 1.41
C THR A 14 -21.13 43.14 0.84
N VAL A 15 -20.23 44.08 1.10
CA VAL A 15 -18.83 43.99 0.63
C VAL A 15 -18.12 42.83 1.33
N SER A 16 -18.33 42.67 2.65
CA SER A 16 -17.73 41.59 3.41
C SER A 16 -18.22 40.20 2.97
N SER A 17 -19.51 40.05 2.64
CA SER A 17 -20.06 38.76 2.22
C SER A 17 -19.54 38.32 0.86
N VAL A 18 -19.36 39.27 -0.08
CA VAL A 18 -18.75 39.00 -1.39
C VAL A 18 -17.29 38.55 -1.23
N TYR A 19 -16.53 39.22 -0.36
CA TYR A 19 -15.14 38.85 -0.10
C TYR A 19 -15.02 37.42 0.46
N VAL A 20 -15.82 37.10 1.48
CA VAL A 20 -15.87 35.75 2.07
C VAL A 20 -16.33 34.70 1.06
N ALA A 21 -17.28 35.03 0.19
CA ALA A 21 -17.75 34.10 -0.85
C ALA A 21 -16.64 33.77 -1.87
N ILE A 22 -15.82 34.76 -2.24
CA ILE A 22 -14.67 34.55 -3.14
C ILE A 22 -13.63 33.66 -2.47
N GLU A 23 -13.26 33.95 -1.22
CA GLU A 23 -12.31 33.12 -0.47
C GLU A 23 -12.83 31.69 -0.25
N ALA A 24 -14.11 31.52 0.05
CA ALA A 24 -14.73 30.21 0.21
C ALA A 24 -14.73 29.42 -1.11
N SER A 25 -14.98 30.10 -2.24
CA SER A 25 -14.89 29.47 -3.57
C SER A 25 -13.46 29.07 -3.91
N ALA A 26 -12.47 29.91 -3.60
CA ALA A 26 -11.06 29.60 -3.82
C ALA A 26 -10.58 28.45 -2.93
N THR A 27 -10.92 28.49 -1.64
CA THR A 27 -10.60 27.44 -0.66
C THR A 27 -11.25 26.10 -1.04
N GLY A 28 -12.50 26.12 -1.51
CA GLY A 28 -13.18 24.91 -1.99
C GLY A 28 -12.53 24.31 -3.23
N ALA A 29 -12.00 25.15 -4.14
CA ALA A 29 -11.25 24.69 -5.31
C ALA A 29 -9.89 24.09 -4.91
N GLU A 30 -9.18 24.72 -3.97
CA GLU A 30 -7.91 24.21 -3.44
C GLU A 30 -8.10 22.90 -2.66
N MET A 31 -9.15 22.76 -1.86
CA MET A 31 -9.48 21.50 -1.17
C MET A 31 -9.73 20.37 -2.15
N ARG A 32 -10.48 20.60 -3.24
CA ARG A 32 -10.69 19.59 -4.27
C ARG A 32 -9.39 19.16 -4.95
N ALA A 33 -8.53 20.11 -5.28
CA ALA A 33 -7.21 19.80 -5.84
C ALA A 33 -6.34 19.00 -4.85
N LEU A 34 -6.48 19.26 -3.54
CA LEU A 34 -5.82 18.48 -2.49
C LEU A 34 -6.38 17.06 -2.39
N GLU A 35 -7.70 16.89 -2.43
CA GLU A 35 -8.38 15.58 -2.41
C GLU A 35 -7.99 14.73 -3.62
N GLU A 36 -7.98 15.30 -4.83
CA GLU A 36 -7.55 14.60 -6.05
C GLU A 36 -6.09 14.13 -5.94
N ARG A 37 -5.20 14.98 -5.41
CA ARG A 37 -3.81 14.61 -5.17
C ARG A 37 -3.72 13.48 -4.13
N GLN A 38 -4.46 13.58 -3.04
CA GLN A 38 -4.47 12.56 -1.99
C GLN A 38 -4.97 11.22 -2.53
N GLN A 39 -6.05 11.20 -3.31
CA GLN A 39 -6.58 10.00 -3.94
C GLN A 39 -5.58 9.38 -4.94
N THR A 40 -4.87 10.22 -5.70
CA THR A 40 -3.81 9.77 -6.61
C THR A 40 -2.65 9.13 -5.84
N LEU A 41 -2.22 9.77 -4.76
CA LEU A 41 -1.15 9.27 -3.88
C LEU A 41 -1.53 7.95 -3.21
N GLU A 42 -2.76 7.82 -2.72
CA GLU A 42 -3.28 6.57 -2.14
C GLU A 42 -3.36 5.45 -3.17
N SER A 43 -3.81 5.77 -4.39
CA SER A 43 -3.86 4.80 -5.50
C SER A 43 -2.46 4.31 -5.87
N ALA A 44 -1.50 5.22 -6.01
CA ALA A 44 -0.10 4.89 -6.30
C ALA A 44 0.55 4.06 -5.16
N LYS A 45 0.23 4.37 -3.90
CA LYS A 45 0.67 3.57 -2.74
C LYS A 45 0.12 2.14 -2.82
N SER A 46 -1.18 2.00 -3.10
CA SER A 46 -1.82 0.68 -3.23
C SER A 46 -1.24 -0.14 -4.38
N GLU A 47 -0.97 0.47 -5.53
CA GLU A 47 -0.33 -0.18 -6.66
C GLU A 47 1.11 -0.64 -6.33
N LEU A 48 1.87 0.21 -5.64
CA LEU A 48 3.22 -0.12 -5.20
C LEU A 48 3.22 -1.27 -4.19
N GLU A 49 2.28 -1.26 -3.23
CA GLU A 49 2.09 -2.35 -2.27
C GLU A 49 1.72 -3.66 -2.98
N ALA A 50 0.80 -3.62 -3.95
CA ALA A 50 0.42 -4.80 -4.73
C ALA A 50 1.60 -5.35 -5.56
N THR A 51 2.43 -4.46 -6.11
CA THR A 51 3.65 -4.84 -6.84
C THR A 51 4.70 -5.43 -5.91
N LEU A 52 4.88 -4.86 -4.73
CA LEU A 52 5.78 -5.37 -3.70
C LEU A 52 5.32 -6.76 -3.23
N VAL A 53 4.02 -6.94 -2.96
CA VAL A 53 3.45 -8.25 -2.62
C VAL A 53 3.70 -9.25 -3.74
N LYS A 54 3.52 -8.87 -5.02
CA LYS A 54 3.85 -9.76 -6.16
C LYS A 54 5.34 -10.12 -6.21
N GLY A 55 6.23 -9.15 -6.03
CA GLY A 55 7.68 -9.37 -6.07
C GLY A 55 8.23 -10.17 -4.89
N VAL A 56 7.64 -9.99 -3.70
CA VAL A 56 8.04 -10.67 -2.45
C VAL A 56 7.29 -11.98 -2.25
N SER A 57 6.12 -12.17 -2.88
CA SER A 57 5.40 -13.45 -2.83
C SER A 57 6.32 -14.54 -3.39
N GLY A 58 6.74 -15.44 -2.50
CA GLY A 58 7.69 -16.51 -2.81
C GLY A 58 7.26 -17.38 -3.99
N SER A 59 6.00 -17.34 -4.41
CA SER A 59 5.48 -17.98 -5.61
C SER A 59 6.08 -17.46 -6.93
N ALA A 60 6.37 -16.17 -7.07
CA ALA A 60 7.03 -15.64 -8.27
C ALA A 60 8.53 -16.01 -8.31
N ILE A 61 9.18 -16.01 -7.15
CA ILE A 61 10.58 -16.44 -6.98
C ILE A 61 10.72 -17.95 -7.15
N ASP A 62 9.80 -18.74 -6.59
CA ASP A 62 9.75 -20.20 -6.76
C ASP A 62 9.47 -20.56 -8.23
N ALA A 63 8.54 -19.87 -8.91
CA ALA A 63 8.29 -20.07 -10.33
C ALA A 63 9.50 -19.74 -11.20
N LYS A 64 10.20 -18.62 -10.92
CA LYS A 64 11.44 -18.26 -11.61
C LYS A 64 12.57 -19.25 -11.29
N GLY A 65 12.70 -19.67 -10.04
CA GLY A 65 13.68 -20.67 -9.58
C GLY A 65 13.50 -22.00 -10.31
N VAL A 66 12.27 -22.50 -10.40
CA VAL A 66 11.96 -23.71 -11.19
C VAL A 66 12.28 -23.51 -12.67
N SER A 67 11.97 -22.35 -13.26
CA SER A 67 12.31 -22.04 -14.66
C SER A 67 13.82 -21.94 -14.94
N LEU A 68 14.61 -21.62 -13.91
CA LEU A 68 16.08 -21.55 -13.96
C LEU A 68 16.75 -22.89 -13.57
N GLY A 69 15.96 -23.95 -13.36
CA GLY A 69 16.46 -25.28 -13.02
C GLY A 69 16.74 -25.50 -11.53
N PHE A 70 16.37 -24.57 -10.65
CA PHE A 70 16.45 -24.77 -9.21
C PHE A 70 15.25 -25.61 -8.74
N THR A 71 15.49 -26.90 -8.51
CA THR A 71 14.54 -27.79 -7.82
C THR A 71 14.66 -27.60 -6.31
N LYS A 72 13.54 -27.30 -5.64
CA LYS A 72 13.48 -27.20 -4.17
C LYS A 72 13.84 -28.56 -3.58
N PRO A 73 14.82 -28.68 -2.65
CA PRO A 73 15.17 -29.95 -2.03
C PRO A 73 13.94 -30.52 -1.33
N THR A 74 13.48 -31.69 -1.76
CA THR A 74 12.27 -32.34 -1.25
C THR A 74 12.46 -32.94 0.14
N GLU A 75 13.72 -33.08 0.59
CA GLU A 75 14.03 -33.70 1.87
C GLU A 75 15.29 -33.06 2.47
N LEU A 76 15.11 -32.25 3.52
CA LEU A 76 16.19 -31.84 4.41
C LEU A 76 16.52 -33.04 5.29
N ILE A 77 17.39 -33.93 4.82
CA ILE A 77 17.93 -35.02 5.64
C ILE A 77 18.87 -34.36 6.65
N TYR A 78 18.38 -34.14 7.86
CA TYR A 78 19.21 -33.81 9.00
C TYR A 78 20.02 -35.06 9.34
N LEU A 79 21.27 -35.12 8.87
CA LEU A 79 22.28 -36.04 9.39
C LEU A 79 22.65 -35.60 10.81
N ASN A 80 21.72 -35.76 11.76
CA ASN A 80 22.05 -35.69 13.16
C ASN A 80 22.78 -37.00 13.49
N GLY A 81 24.09 -36.88 13.67
CA GLY A 81 24.97 -37.96 14.05
C GLY A 81 24.54 -38.56 15.39
N ASN A 82 23.68 -39.58 15.33
CA ASN A 82 23.57 -40.57 16.38
C ASN A 82 23.52 -41.96 15.74
N ALA A 83 24.72 -42.47 15.48
CA ALA A 83 24.98 -43.85 15.12
C ALA A 83 24.27 -44.78 16.11
N GLY A 84 23.38 -45.65 15.62
CA GLY A 84 22.78 -46.60 16.56
C GLY A 84 21.87 -47.69 16.02
N LYS A 85 21.08 -47.53 14.94
CA LYS A 85 19.98 -48.50 14.69
C LYS A 85 19.63 -48.90 13.25
N ASP A 86 20.34 -48.44 12.22
CA ASP A 86 19.95 -48.75 10.83
C ASP A 86 20.75 -49.89 10.16
N GLN A 87 21.68 -50.53 10.86
CA GLN A 87 22.35 -51.75 10.36
C GLN A 87 21.41 -52.98 10.30
N ALA A 88 20.19 -52.89 10.83
CA ALA A 88 19.23 -53.99 10.81
C ALA A 88 18.47 -54.14 9.49
N LEU A 89 18.49 -53.14 8.60
CA LEU A 89 17.69 -53.15 7.36
C LEU A 89 18.49 -53.49 6.09
N ILE A 90 19.83 -53.58 6.18
CA ILE A 90 20.67 -53.92 5.01
C ILE A 90 20.86 -55.44 4.88
N ASN A 91 20.72 -56.21 5.96
CA ASN A 91 20.93 -57.67 5.95
C ASN A 91 19.72 -58.51 5.50
N SER A 92 18.59 -57.90 5.10
CA SER A 92 17.41 -58.66 4.62
C SER A 92 17.35 -58.84 3.09
N PHE A 93 18.34 -58.35 2.33
CA PHE A 93 18.30 -58.37 0.86
C PHE A 93 19.45 -59.14 0.18
N SER A 94 20.27 -59.88 0.92
CA SER A 94 21.29 -60.77 0.32
C SER A 94 21.08 -62.22 0.77
N ARG A 95 20.17 -62.90 0.08
CA ARG A 95 20.26 -64.34 -0.19
C ARG A 95 20.88 -64.51 -1.57
#